data_AF-A0AA44J0N1-F1
#
_entry.id   AF-A0AA44J0N1-F1
#
_cell.length_a   1.000
_cell.length_b   1.000
_cell.length_c   1.000
_cell.angle_alpha   90.00
_cell.angle_beta   90.00
_cell.angle_gamma   90.00
#
_symmetry.space_group_name_H-M   'P 1'
#
loop_
_entity.id
_entity.type
_entity.pdbx_description
1 polymer ?
#
loop_
_entity_poly.entity_id
_entity_poly.type
_entity_poly.pdbx_seq_one_letter_code
_entity_poly.pdbx_strand_id
1 'polypeptide(L)'
;MQQPTINPGRLDALQTISHREKSAMQAAQDEVSAKMDRAATMRRDIQNIQRQIDRAPGENLTKRLAALKADQKRLDKKIEEANYQAEIARERYVCASRLAKNCADFLSNQQEASR
;
A
#
# COMPACT_ATOMS: atom_id res chain seq x y z
N MET A 1 6.30 43.41 -10.93
CA MET A 1 6.40 41.94 -10.75
C MET A 1 5.02 41.36 -10.96
N GLN A 2 4.82 40.41 -11.89
CA GLN A 2 3.54 39.72 -12.04
C GLN A 2 3.33 38.83 -10.82
N GLN A 3 2.18 38.94 -10.15
CA GLN A 3 1.83 38.01 -9.08
C GLN A 3 1.55 36.63 -9.70
N PRO A 4 2.09 35.54 -9.13
CA PRO A 4 1.70 34.21 -9.56
C PRO A 4 0.20 34.03 -9.35
N THR A 5 -0.52 33.62 -10.39
CA THR A 5 -1.97 33.33 -10.35
C THR A 5 -2.21 31.84 -10.55
N ILE A 6 -3.05 31.25 -9.69
CA ILE A 6 -3.48 29.85 -9.84
C ILE A 6 -4.82 29.85 -10.58
N ASN A 7 -4.94 29.01 -11.62
CA ASN A 7 -6.21 28.80 -12.33
C ASN A 7 -7.11 27.85 -11.50
N PRO A 8 -8.34 28.25 -11.13
CA PRO A 8 -9.26 27.40 -10.35
C PRO A 8 -9.53 26.02 -10.96
N GLY A 9 -9.63 25.89 -12.29
CA GLY A 9 -9.80 24.58 -12.94
C GLY A 9 -8.61 23.63 -12.76
N ARG A 10 -7.43 24.16 -12.42
CA ARG A 10 -6.26 23.34 -12.04
C ARG A 10 -6.36 22.86 -10.59
N LEU A 11 -7.07 23.57 -9.72
CA LEU A 11 -7.33 23.13 -8.34
C LEU A 11 -8.30 21.94 -8.31
N ASP A 12 -9.37 21.98 -9.09
CA ASP A 12 -10.32 20.84 -9.20
C ASP A 12 -9.64 19.58 -9.75
N ALA A 13 -8.74 19.75 -10.73
CA ALA A 13 -7.90 18.67 -11.23
C ALA A 13 -6.99 18.09 -10.14
N LEU A 14 -6.38 18.93 -9.29
CA LEU A 14 -5.55 18.49 -8.17
C LEU A 14 -6.34 17.74 -7.10
N GLN A 15 -7.57 18.17 -6.80
CA GLN A 15 -8.46 17.46 -5.88
C GLN A 15 -8.83 16.08 -6.43
N THR A 16 -9.14 16.00 -7.73
CA THR A 16 -9.41 14.73 -8.42
C THR A 16 -8.22 13.79 -8.36
N ILE A 17 -7.01 14.30 -8.60
CA ILE A 17 -5.76 13.53 -8.48
C ILE A 17 -5.57 13.04 -7.04
N SER A 18 -5.72 13.90 -6.04
CA SER A 18 -5.60 13.52 -4.62
C SER A 18 -6.58 12.41 -4.25
N HIS A 19 -7.82 12.48 -4.71
CA HIS A 19 -8.81 11.42 -4.46
C HIS A 19 -8.40 10.09 -5.11
N ARG A 20 -7.96 10.12 -6.38
CA ARG A 20 -7.48 8.93 -7.08
C ARG A 20 -6.28 8.30 -6.37
N GLU A 21 -5.32 9.11 -5.94
CA GLU A 21 -4.13 8.62 -5.21
C GLU A 21 -4.52 8.05 -3.84
N LYS A 22 -5.52 8.61 -3.16
CA LYS A 22 -6.06 8.05 -1.92
C LYS A 22 -6.65 6.66 -2.15
N SER A 23 -7.45 6.48 -3.20
CA SER A 23 -8.02 5.16 -3.55
C SER A 23 -6.93 4.16 -3.93
N ALA A 24 -5.90 4.58 -4.68
CA ALA A 24 -4.77 3.74 -5.03
C ALA A 24 -3.96 3.31 -3.79
N MET A 25 -3.72 4.24 -2.86
CA MET A 25 -3.07 3.95 -1.58
C MET A 25 -3.87 2.93 -0.76
N GLN A 26 -5.19 3.10 -0.65
CA GLN A 26 -6.04 2.16 0.08
C GLN A 26 -5.99 0.76 -0.56
N ALA A 27 -6.12 0.68 -1.88
CA ALA A 27 -6.05 -0.59 -2.60
C ALA A 27 -4.70 -1.31 -2.38
N ALA A 28 -3.58 -0.57 -2.36
CA ALA A 28 -2.27 -1.13 -2.08
C ALA A 28 -2.15 -1.63 -0.62
N GLN A 29 -2.72 -0.90 0.34
CA GLN A 29 -2.75 -1.32 1.76
C GLN A 29 -3.61 -2.58 1.96
N ASP A 30 -4.77 -2.65 1.30
CA ASP A 30 -5.65 -3.82 1.34
C ASP A 30 -4.96 -5.04 0.74
N GLU A 31 -4.20 -4.84 -0.34
CA GLU A 31 -3.42 -5.89 -0.99
C GLU A 31 -2.29 -6.42 -0.07
N VAL A 32 -1.57 -5.56 0.64
CA VAL A 32 -0.58 -5.96 1.65
C VAL A 32 -1.24 -6.78 2.75
N SER A 33 -2.37 -6.29 3.28
CA SER A 33 -3.12 -6.93 4.36
C SER A 33 -3.56 -8.34 3.96
N ALA A 34 -4.15 -8.48 2.77
CA ALA A 34 -4.56 -9.77 2.23
C ALA A 34 -3.39 -10.76 2.07
N LYS A 35 -2.20 -10.29 1.68
CA LYS A 35 -1.01 -11.15 1.59
C LYS A 35 -0.50 -11.54 2.99
N MET A 36 -0.52 -10.63 3.95
CA MET A 36 -0.13 -10.89 5.34
C MET A 36 -1.03 -11.95 6.00
N ASP A 37 -2.34 -11.89 5.75
CA ASP A 37 -3.29 -12.89 6.24
C ASP A 37 -3.04 -14.28 5.64
N ARG A 38 -2.73 -14.33 4.34
CA ARG A 38 -2.30 -15.57 3.66
C ARG A 38 -1.01 -16.11 4.27
N ALA A 39 -0.05 -15.25 4.56
CA ALA A 39 1.22 -15.66 5.19
C ALA A 39 1.00 -16.17 6.61
N ALA A 40 0.11 -15.55 7.39
CA ALA A 40 -0.26 -16.02 8.72
C ALA A 40 -0.92 -17.41 8.68
N THR A 41 -1.76 -17.65 7.68
CA THR A 41 -2.38 -18.97 7.44
C THR A 41 -1.33 -20.01 7.07
N MET A 42 -0.44 -19.69 6.13
CA MET A 42 0.63 -20.58 5.71
C MET A 42 1.60 -20.94 6.85
N ARG A 43 1.93 -19.98 7.73
CA ARG A 43 2.73 -20.24 8.94
C ARG A 43 2.06 -21.24 9.87
N ARG A 44 0.73 -21.16 10.04
CA ARG A 44 -0.04 -22.15 10.82
C ARG A 44 0.02 -23.53 10.19
N ASP A 45 -0.12 -23.63 8.87
CA ASP A 45 -0.04 -24.90 8.14
C ASP A 45 1.33 -25.56 8.27
N ILE A 46 2.41 -24.76 8.16
CA ILE A 46 3.79 -25.22 8.37
C ILE A 46 3.97 -25.78 9.78
N GLN A 47 3.49 -25.07 10.81
CA GLN A 47 3.56 -25.54 12.19
C GLN A 47 2.77 -26.83 12.40
N ASN A 48 1.59 -26.94 11.80
CA ASN A 48 0.76 -28.14 11.88
C ASN A 48 1.43 -29.35 11.23
N ILE A 49 2.06 -29.19 10.06
CA ILE A 49 2.78 -30.27 9.39
C ILE A 49 4.05 -30.64 10.16
N GLN A 50 4.78 -29.67 10.71
CA GLN A 50 5.94 -29.95 11.55
C GLN A 50 5.56 -30.86 12.75
N ARG A 51 4.46 -30.54 13.46
CA ARG A 51 3.96 -31.37 14.55
C ARG A 51 3.55 -32.78 14.11
N GLN A 52 3.04 -32.94 12.88
CA GLN A 52 2.71 -34.26 12.34
C GLN A 52 3.98 -35.07 12.07
N ILE A 53 5.01 -34.45 11.49
CA ILE A 53 6.32 -35.07 11.25
C ILE A 53 6.96 -35.50 12.57
N ASP A 54 6.91 -34.66 13.60
CA ASP A 54 7.51 -34.96 14.90
C ASP A 54 6.82 -36.17 15.58
N ARG A 55 5.53 -36.40 15.32
CA ARG A 55 4.77 -37.55 15.85
C ARG A 55 4.96 -38.82 15.01
N ALA A 56 4.96 -38.67 13.69
CA ALA A 56 5.05 -39.77 12.75
C ALA A 56 5.82 -39.30 11.50
N PRO A 57 7.15 -39.49 11.46
CA PRO A 57 7.95 -39.08 10.32
C PRO A 57 7.50 -39.81 9.05
N GLY A 58 7.31 -39.06 7.96
CA GLY A 58 6.92 -39.63 6.69
C GLY A 58 7.43 -38.78 5.52
N GLU A 59 7.97 -39.44 4.50
CA GLU A 59 8.59 -38.76 3.34
C GLU A 59 7.63 -37.77 2.65
N ASN A 60 6.35 -38.14 2.54
CA ASN A 60 5.31 -37.28 1.98
C ASN A 60 5.09 -35.99 2.78
N LEU A 61 5.12 -36.07 4.12
CA LEU A 61 4.98 -34.91 5.00
C LEU A 61 6.20 -34.01 4.91
N THR A 62 7.41 -34.58 4.85
CA THR A 62 8.65 -33.83 4.69
C THR A 62 8.70 -33.10 3.36
N LYS A 63 8.30 -33.74 2.25
CA LYS A 63 8.17 -33.09 0.93
C LYS A 63 7.15 -31.95 0.96
N ARG A 64 5.99 -32.16 1.58
CA ARG A 64 4.95 -31.14 1.71
C ARG A 64 5.41 -29.95 2.55
N LEU A 65 6.14 -30.19 3.65
CA LEU A 65 6.73 -29.14 4.47
C LEU A 65 7.74 -28.30 3.67
N ALA A 66 8.61 -28.95 2.90
CA ALA A 66 9.58 -28.27 2.05
C ALA A 66 8.90 -27.39 1.00
N ALA A 67 7.84 -27.89 0.35
CA ALA A 67 7.04 -27.13 -0.59
C ALA A 67 6.41 -25.89 0.06
N LEU A 68 5.78 -26.04 1.23
CA LEU A 68 5.18 -24.91 1.95
C LEU A 68 6.20 -23.87 2.40
N LYS A 69 7.39 -24.29 2.85
CA LYS A 69 8.47 -23.35 3.19
C LYS A 69 8.96 -22.58 1.96
N ALA A 70 9.05 -23.23 0.80
CA ALA A 70 9.38 -22.56 -0.45
C ALA A 70 8.30 -21.55 -0.86
N ASP A 71 7.02 -21.90 -0.72
CA ASP A 71 5.92 -20.99 -1.02
C ASP A 71 5.83 -19.84 -0.02
N GLN A 72 6.14 -20.08 1.26
CA GLN A 72 6.23 -19.03 2.27
C GLN A 72 7.30 -18.01 1.87
N LYS A 73 8.50 -18.46 1.49
CA LYS A 73 9.57 -17.58 1.04
C LYS A 73 9.17 -16.76 -0.20
N ARG A 74 8.39 -17.34 -1.13
CA ARG A 74 7.86 -16.61 -2.30
C ARG A 74 6.82 -15.58 -1.89
N LEU A 75 5.95 -15.92 -0.94
CA LEU A 75 4.92 -15.02 -0.43
C LEU A 75 5.54 -13.84 0.35
N ASP A 76 6.57 -14.09 1.15
CA ASP A 76 7.29 -13.06 1.89
C ASP A 76 7.91 -12.02 0.94
N LYS A 77 8.51 -12.47 -0.18
CA LYS A 77 8.98 -11.55 -1.24
C LYS A 77 7.85 -10.71 -1.86
N LYS A 78 6.70 -11.34 -2.13
CA LYS A 78 5.53 -10.62 -2.66
C LYS A 78 4.96 -9.61 -1.66
N ILE A 79 5.09 -9.88 -0.36
CA ILE A 79 4.71 -8.95 0.70
C ILE A 79 5.66 -7.76 0.72
N GLU A 80 6.97 -8.00 0.62
CA GLU A 80 7.98 -6.95 0.53
C GLU A 80 7.74 -6.03 -0.68
N GLU A 81 7.52 -6.61 -1.86
CA GLU A 81 7.17 -5.88 -3.07
C GLU A 81 5.88 -5.07 -2.91
N ALA A 82 4.82 -5.66 -2.33
CA ALA A 82 3.55 -4.97 -2.10
C ALA A 82 3.68 -3.83 -1.09
N ASN A 83 4.49 -3.99 -0.03
CA ASN A 83 4.78 -2.92 0.92
C ASN A 83 5.50 -1.75 0.25
N TYR A 84 6.47 -2.04 -0.63
CA TYR A 84 7.14 -1.01 -1.39
C TYR A 84 6.16 -0.22 -2.28
N GLN A 85 5.24 -0.92 -2.96
CA GLN A 85 4.19 -0.25 -3.75
C GLN A 85 3.23 0.58 -2.89
N ALA A 86 2.86 0.08 -1.70
CA ALA A 86 2.01 0.80 -0.76
C ALA A 86 2.68 2.10 -0.27
N GLU A 87 3.99 2.09 -0.02
CA GLU A 87 4.72 3.29 0.37
C GLU A 87 4.80 4.31 -0.78
N ILE A 88 5.06 3.87 -2.02
CA ILE A 88 5.00 4.75 -3.20
C ILE A 88 3.62 5.39 -3.33
N ALA A 89 2.55 4.61 -3.20
CA ALA A 89 1.18 5.12 -3.30
C ALA A 89 0.87 6.13 -2.18
N ARG A 90 1.36 5.88 -0.97
CA ARG A 90 1.26 6.81 0.16
C ARG A 90 2.00 8.12 -0.11
N GLU A 91 3.23 8.08 -0.59
CA GLU A 91 4.01 9.27 -0.94
C GLU A 91 3.29 10.11 -2.01
N ARG A 92 2.76 9.47 -3.05
CA ARG A 92 1.98 10.13 -4.11
C ARG A 92 0.75 10.82 -3.55
N TYR A 93 -0.03 10.13 -2.71
CA TYR A 93 -1.19 10.71 -2.05
C TYR A 93 -0.83 11.91 -1.17
N VAL A 94 0.23 11.79 -0.36
CA VAL A 94 0.70 12.88 0.51
C VAL A 94 1.12 14.10 -0.32
N CYS A 95 1.89 13.90 -1.38
CA CYS A 95 2.31 14.97 -2.28
C CYS A 95 1.12 15.64 -2.97
N ALA A 96 0.19 14.86 -3.54
CA ALA A 96 -0.99 15.39 -4.21
C ALA A 96 -1.88 16.19 -3.24
N SER A 97 -2.09 15.67 -2.03
CA SER A 97 -2.91 16.32 -1.00
C SER A 97 -2.28 17.60 -0.48
N ARG A 98 -0.95 17.60 -0.25
CA ARG A 98 -0.21 18.79 0.17
C ARG A 98 -0.25 19.87 -0.92
N LEU A 99 -0.07 19.49 -2.18
CA LEU A 99 -0.13 20.43 -3.30
C LEU A 99 -1.53 21.02 -3.44
N ALA A 100 -2.58 20.20 -3.41
CA ALA A 100 -3.97 20.67 -3.47
C ALA A 100 -4.28 21.66 -2.35
N LYS A 101 -3.87 21.36 -1.10
CA LYS A 101 -4.03 22.25 0.04
C LYS A 101 -3.31 23.58 -0.16
N ASN A 102 -2.02 23.55 -0.52
CA ASN A 102 -1.24 24.76 -0.71
C ASN A 102 -1.84 25.67 -1.81
N CYS A 103 -2.36 25.07 -2.89
CA CYS A 103 -3.04 25.82 -3.95
C CYS A 103 -4.38 26.42 -3.49
N ALA A 104 -5.14 25.71 -2.67
CA ALA A 104 -6.37 26.22 -2.07
C ALA A 104 -6.09 27.38 -1.10
N ASP A 105 -5.11 27.21 -0.20
CA ASP A 105 -4.70 28.24 0.77
C ASP A 105 -4.22 29.52 0.05
N PHE A 106 -3.47 29.38 -1.05
CA PHE A 106 -3.03 30.53 -1.86
C PHE A 106 -4.20 31.31 -2.48
N LEU A 107 -5.19 30.61 -3.04
CA LEU A 107 -6.37 31.26 -3.63
C LEU A 107 -7.23 31.97 -2.59
N SER A 108 -7.43 31.36 -1.42
CA SER A 108 -8.16 31.98 -0.31
C SER A 108 -7.47 33.27 0.16
N ASN A 109 -6.14 33.23 0.32
CA ASN A 109 -5.37 34.40 0.74
C ASN A 109 -5.39 35.54 -0.30
N GLN A 110 -5.45 35.23 -1.60
CA GLN A 110 -5.64 36.26 -2.65
C GLN A 110 -7.04 36.88 -2.62
N GLN A 111 -8.09 36.10 -2.32
CA GLN A 111 -9.45 36.62 -2.20
C GLN A 111 -9.60 37.54 -0.98
N GLU A 112 -8.99 37.20 0.15
CA GLU A 112 -8.98 38.05 1.34
C GLU A 112 -8.22 39.37 1.11
N ALA A 113 -7.09 39.34 0.40
CA ALA A 113 -6.33 40.53 0.06
C ALA A 113 -7.02 41.45 -0.98
N SER A 114 -8.03 40.94 -1.69
CA SER A 114 -8.79 41.68 -2.70
C SER A 114 -10.14 42.22 -2.19
N ARG A 115 -10.48 41.94 -0.92
CA ARG A 115 -11.65 42.47 -0.22
C ARG A 115 -11.29 43.71 0.60
#